data_AF-B6K569-F1
#
_entry.id   AF-B6K569-F1
#
_cell.length_a   1.000
_cell.length_b   1.000
_cell.length_c   1.000
_cell.angle_alpha   90.00
_cell.angle_beta   90.00
_cell.angle_gamma   90.00
#
_symmetry.space_group_name_H-M   'P 1'
#
loop_
_entity.id
_entity.type
_entity.pdbx_description
1 polymer ?
#
loop_
_entity_poly.entity_id
_entity_poly.type
_entity_poly.pdbx_seq_one_letter_code
_entity_poly.pdbx_strand_id
1 'polypeptide(L)'
;MTTDVKEKEASSSGFASPVTISSEVSTDNTESVTKARSKRNKSRRKKNKKKEDVQKTQLNEPCDTAEEFDSTEQTKGIEKLKRQASTLSSIVRDIRLQRTEAYEQLEELKGKYAALETRVESLISEKEHANDELQKLREENASLREMLADVGNELVAARDIIKEQEAHNQLKSNDEDKTGSYQISEIIDQEQMTPVPVSQIDFRSHYLSHKKSQSRQIEEDVIDREYLRNILLQYFENRERREQILPIVSVALGFDEIQQQLFTDYIN
;
A
#
# COMPACT_ATOMS: atom_id res chain seq x y z
N MET A 1 -12.04 13.00 -57.52
CA MET A 1 -12.63 13.89 -56.49
C MET A 1 -11.91 13.60 -55.19
N THR A 2 -10.86 14.36 -54.94
CA THR A 2 -9.94 14.29 -53.81
C THR A 2 -10.22 15.51 -52.95
N THR A 3 -10.51 15.32 -51.66
CA THR A 3 -10.65 16.43 -50.72
C THR A 3 -9.74 16.22 -49.54
N ASP A 4 -8.65 17.00 -49.55
CA ASP A 4 -7.83 17.40 -48.42
C ASP A 4 -8.68 17.96 -47.28
N VAL A 5 -8.40 17.54 -46.04
CA VAL A 5 -8.73 18.35 -44.86
C VAL A 5 -7.49 18.42 -43.96
N LYS A 6 -7.05 19.68 -43.83
CA LYS A 6 -5.88 20.17 -43.12
C LYS A 6 -5.94 19.93 -41.61
N GLU A 7 -4.77 19.58 -41.10
CA GLU A 7 -4.32 19.73 -39.73
C GLU A 7 -4.56 21.14 -39.19
N LYS A 8 -4.97 21.23 -37.92
CA LYS A 8 -4.91 22.43 -37.12
C LYS A 8 -4.31 22.07 -35.77
N GLU A 9 -3.02 22.32 -35.64
CA GLU A 9 -2.35 22.43 -34.36
C GLU A 9 -2.83 23.69 -33.64
N ALA A 10 -3.16 23.55 -32.36
CA ALA A 10 -3.37 24.66 -31.44
C ALA A 10 -2.55 24.41 -30.19
N SER A 11 -1.34 24.98 -30.20
CA SER A 11 -0.51 25.22 -29.03
C SER A 11 -1.26 26.14 -28.06
N SER A 12 -1.50 25.68 -26.84
CA SER A 12 -1.95 26.53 -25.72
C SER A 12 -1.03 26.30 -24.54
N SER A 13 -0.01 27.15 -24.45
CA SER A 13 0.85 27.34 -23.30
C SER A 13 0.10 28.14 -22.23
N GLY A 14 -0.18 27.52 -21.10
CA GLY A 14 -0.78 28.16 -19.93
C GLY A 14 -0.14 27.64 -18.65
N PHE A 15 1.10 28.04 -18.40
CA PHE A 15 1.74 27.90 -17.09
C PHE A 15 1.07 28.88 -16.11
N ALA A 16 0.21 28.36 -15.24
CA ALA A 16 -0.26 29.08 -14.06
C ALA A 16 0.58 28.62 -12.85
N SER A 17 1.30 29.55 -12.24
CA SER A 17 2.12 29.35 -11.05
C SER A 17 1.29 28.86 -9.86
N PRO A 18 1.84 27.97 -9.00
CA PRO A 18 1.16 27.56 -7.77
C PRO A 18 1.17 28.70 -6.75
N VAL A 19 -0.02 29.01 -6.23
CA VAL A 19 -0.22 29.90 -5.09
C VAL A 19 0.33 29.22 -3.84
N THR A 20 1.38 29.81 -3.26
CA THR A 20 1.88 29.51 -1.93
C THR A 20 0.86 29.99 -0.90
N ILE A 21 0.13 29.07 -0.28
CA ILE A 21 -0.63 29.35 0.93
C ILE A 21 0.25 28.96 2.11
N SER A 22 0.92 29.95 2.68
CA SER A 22 1.52 29.86 4.01
C SER A 22 0.39 29.80 5.04
N SER A 23 0.16 28.63 5.64
CA SER A 23 -0.64 28.52 6.85
C SER A 23 0.29 28.58 8.06
N GLU A 24 0.35 29.75 8.68
CA GLU A 24 0.99 29.98 9.95
C GLU A 24 0.28 29.18 11.06
N VAL A 25 1.08 28.41 11.79
CA VAL A 25 0.73 27.76 13.05
C VAL A 25 0.52 28.86 14.10
N SER A 26 -0.72 29.07 14.53
CA SER A 26 -1.03 29.80 15.78
C SER A 26 -1.42 28.78 16.85
N THR A 27 -0.45 28.48 17.71
CA THR A 27 -0.70 28.01 19.07
C THR A 27 -1.11 29.22 19.92
N ASP A 28 -2.29 29.18 20.54
CA ASP A 28 -2.48 29.51 21.96
C ASP A 28 -3.96 29.69 22.33
N ASN A 29 -4.26 29.29 23.57
CA ASN A 29 -5.38 29.70 24.42
C ASN A 29 -6.76 29.06 24.08
N THR A 30 -7.48 28.40 24.99
CA THR A 30 -7.74 28.71 26.39
C THR A 30 -8.35 27.49 27.11
N GLU A 31 -7.91 27.27 28.34
CA GLU A 31 -8.72 26.58 29.35
C GLU A 31 -9.97 27.41 29.66
N SER A 32 -11.17 26.81 29.58
CA SER A 32 -12.28 27.23 30.44
C SER A 32 -13.29 26.10 30.70
N VAL A 33 -13.27 25.68 31.96
CA VAL A 33 -14.34 25.13 32.77
C VAL A 33 -15.74 25.56 32.32
N THR A 34 -16.67 24.62 32.10
CA THR A 34 -18.02 24.69 32.68
C THR A 34 -18.68 23.30 32.80
N LYS A 35 -19.01 22.92 34.04
CA LYS A 35 -19.94 21.84 34.39
C LYS A 35 -21.36 22.26 34.00
N ALA A 36 -21.98 21.59 33.04
CA ALA A 36 -23.40 21.75 32.75
C ALA A 36 -24.23 20.62 33.40
N ARG A 37 -24.97 21.04 34.42
CA ARG A 37 -25.97 20.31 35.20
C ARG A 37 -27.28 20.26 34.39
N SER A 38 -27.74 19.09 33.94
CA SER A 38 -29.11 18.94 33.40
C SER A 38 -29.98 18.12 34.35
N LYS A 39 -30.95 18.82 34.95
CA LYS A 39 -32.13 18.26 35.61
C LYS A 39 -33.23 18.15 34.55
N ARG A 40 -33.91 17.00 34.40
CA ARG A 40 -35.38 17.04 34.29
C ARG A 40 -36.10 15.71 34.55
N ASN A 41 -36.98 15.84 35.53
CA ASN A 41 -38.02 14.97 36.06
C ASN A 41 -38.97 14.27 35.06
N LYS A 42 -39.40 13.07 35.49
CA LYS A 42 -40.78 12.55 35.63
C LYS A 42 -41.78 12.86 34.51
N SER A 43 -42.40 11.81 33.94
CA SER A 43 -43.85 11.62 34.17
C SER A 43 -44.28 10.16 34.00
N ARG A 44 -44.93 9.65 35.06
CA ARG A 44 -45.82 8.49 35.04
C ARG A 44 -47.10 8.89 34.32
N ARG A 45 -47.66 8.02 33.47
CA ARG A 45 -49.11 8.05 33.23
C ARG A 45 -49.68 6.64 33.04
N LYS A 46 -50.19 6.11 34.15
CA LYS A 46 -51.25 5.10 34.18
C LYS A 46 -52.49 5.68 33.48
N LYS A 47 -53.19 4.87 32.68
CA LYS A 47 -54.62 5.05 32.41
C LYS A 47 -55.32 3.70 32.49
N ASN A 48 -55.99 3.49 33.62
CA ASN A 48 -57.20 2.68 33.72
C ASN A 48 -58.40 3.60 33.42
N LYS A 49 -59.41 3.13 32.69
CA LYS A 49 -60.79 3.65 32.68
C LYS A 49 -61.68 2.51 32.17
N LYS A 50 -62.34 1.73 33.01
CA LYS A 50 -63.54 1.97 33.86
C LYS A 50 -64.84 2.11 33.04
N LYS A 51 -65.64 1.05 33.18
CA LYS A 51 -67.10 0.83 33.12
C LYS A 51 -68.04 2.04 33.02
N GLU A 52 -69.11 1.84 32.23
CA GLU A 52 -70.53 2.26 32.36
C GLU A 52 -71.32 1.10 31.69
N ASP A 53 -72.26 0.33 32.26
CA ASP A 53 -73.44 0.52 33.11
C ASP A 53 -74.65 1.24 32.47
N VAL A 54 -75.69 0.41 32.24
CA VAL A 54 -77.14 0.65 32.48
C VAL A 54 -77.89 1.54 31.46
N GLN A 55 -78.91 0.97 30.78
CA GLN A 55 -80.34 1.24 31.02
C GLN A 55 -81.27 0.39 30.13
N LYS A 56 -82.38 -0.05 30.76
CA LYS A 56 -83.57 -0.73 30.22
C LYS A 56 -84.49 0.26 29.50
N THR A 57 -85.19 -0.18 28.44
CA THR A 57 -86.57 0.25 28.08
C THR A 57 -87.10 -0.76 27.05
N GLN A 58 -87.97 -1.70 27.44
CA GLN A 58 -89.42 -1.72 27.24
C GLN A 58 -89.92 -1.50 25.80
N LEU A 59 -90.66 -2.52 25.33
CA LEU A 59 -91.87 -2.49 24.50
C LEU A 59 -91.91 -1.51 23.32
N ASN A 60 -92.00 -2.07 22.11
CA ASN A 60 -93.09 -1.77 21.17
C ASN A 60 -93.09 -2.83 20.05
N GLU A 61 -94.21 -3.55 19.95
CA GLU A 61 -94.67 -4.08 18.66
C GLU A 61 -94.95 -2.91 17.71
N PRO A 62 -94.73 -3.10 16.41
CA PRO A 62 -95.76 -2.74 15.44
C PRO A 62 -96.02 -3.95 14.52
N CYS A 63 -97.24 -4.46 14.48
CA CYS A 63 -98.35 -3.91 13.71
C CYS A 63 -98.04 -3.89 12.22
N ASP A 64 -98.68 -4.82 11.51
CA ASP A 64 -98.74 -4.92 10.07
C ASP A 64 -99.24 -3.61 9.46
N THR A 65 -98.38 -2.90 8.75
CA THR A 65 -98.77 -2.14 7.55
C THR A 65 -97.61 -2.16 6.57
N ALA A 66 -97.79 -2.96 5.53
CA ALA A 66 -97.01 -2.93 4.32
C ALA A 66 -97.16 -1.55 3.66
N GLU A 67 -96.15 -0.70 3.81
CA GLU A 67 -95.80 0.27 2.78
C GLU A 67 -94.38 -0.05 2.31
N GLU A 68 -94.31 -0.57 1.09
CA GLU A 68 -93.12 -0.92 0.33
C GLU A 68 -92.35 0.36 -0.01
N PHE A 69 -91.66 0.91 0.99
CA PHE A 69 -90.80 2.07 0.85
C PHE A 69 -89.44 1.61 0.28
N ASP A 70 -88.95 2.35 -0.71
CA ASP A 70 -87.75 2.17 -1.56
C ASP A 70 -86.41 1.95 -0.79
N SER A 71 -86.36 0.88 -0.01
CA SER A 71 -85.24 0.50 0.86
C SER A 71 -84.10 -0.15 0.07
N THR A 72 -84.38 -0.55 -1.17
CA THR A 72 -83.42 -1.19 -2.08
C THR A 72 -82.39 -0.21 -2.65
N GLU A 73 -82.71 1.07 -2.81
CA GLU A 73 -81.73 2.06 -3.28
C GLU A 73 -80.83 2.58 -2.16
N GLN A 74 -81.39 2.80 -0.97
CA GLN A 74 -80.62 3.22 0.21
C GLN A 74 -79.58 2.17 0.64
N THR A 75 -79.94 0.89 0.60
CA THR A 75 -79.03 -0.23 0.92
C THR A 75 -77.89 -0.37 -0.09
N LYS A 76 -78.16 -0.16 -1.39
CA LYS A 76 -77.12 -0.12 -2.44
C LYS A 76 -76.13 1.05 -2.22
N GLY A 77 -76.63 2.22 -1.81
CA GLY A 77 -75.78 3.37 -1.47
C GLY A 77 -74.84 3.08 -0.31
N ILE A 78 -75.33 2.43 0.73
CA ILE A 78 -74.54 2.03 1.91
C ILE A 78 -73.47 0.98 1.53
N GLU A 79 -73.82 -0.02 0.72
CA GLU A 79 -72.83 -1.01 0.25
C GLU A 79 -71.72 -0.37 -0.59
N LYS A 80 -72.06 0.57 -1.47
CA LYS A 80 -71.07 1.29 -2.29
C LYS A 80 -70.10 2.09 -1.42
N LEU A 81 -70.60 2.81 -0.42
CA LEU A 81 -69.78 3.53 0.55
C LEU A 81 -68.91 2.59 1.37
N LYS A 82 -69.43 1.43 1.79
CA LYS A 82 -68.66 0.41 2.52
C LYS A 82 -67.50 -0.14 1.69
N ARG A 83 -67.74 -0.41 0.40
CA ARG A 83 -66.68 -0.84 -0.54
C ARG A 83 -65.63 0.25 -0.73
N GLN A 84 -66.05 1.50 -0.96
CA GLN A 84 -65.12 2.63 -1.07
C GLN A 84 -64.28 2.84 0.20
N ALA A 85 -64.89 2.77 1.38
CA ALA A 85 -64.18 2.87 2.65
C ALA A 85 -63.15 1.73 2.82
N SER A 86 -63.51 0.50 2.43
CA SER A 86 -62.58 -0.64 2.46
C SER A 86 -61.41 -0.44 1.49
N THR A 87 -61.65 0.03 0.26
CA THR A 87 -60.60 0.31 -0.72
C THR A 87 -59.66 1.40 -0.21
N LEU A 88 -60.20 2.51 0.32
CA LEU A 88 -59.39 3.58 0.90
C LEU A 88 -58.58 3.10 2.10
N SER A 89 -59.14 2.24 2.95
CA SER A 89 -58.42 1.63 4.07
C SER A 89 -57.26 0.75 3.59
N SER A 90 -57.43 0.01 2.50
CA SER A 90 -56.35 -0.78 1.90
C SER A 90 -55.24 0.14 1.39
N ILE A 91 -55.60 1.15 0.59
CA ILE A 91 -54.64 2.12 0.04
C ILE A 91 -53.82 2.79 1.15
N VAL A 92 -54.47 3.22 2.24
CA VAL A 92 -53.78 3.84 3.37
C VAL A 92 -52.82 2.85 4.05
N ARG A 93 -53.19 1.57 4.15
CA ARG A 93 -52.30 0.52 4.70
C ARG A 93 -51.09 0.33 3.80
N ASP A 94 -51.29 0.25 2.49
CA ASP A 94 -50.22 0.01 1.52
C ASP A 94 -49.23 1.19 1.47
N ILE A 95 -49.75 2.43 1.46
CA ILE A 95 -48.92 3.64 1.54
C ILE A 95 -48.08 3.67 2.83
N ARG A 96 -48.66 3.26 3.97
CA ARG A 96 -47.91 3.18 5.23
C ARG A 96 -46.77 2.17 5.15
N LEU A 97 -47.00 1.05 4.49
CA LEU A 97 -46.02 -0.02 4.32
C LEU A 97 -44.89 0.40 3.37
N GLN A 98 -45.23 1.03 2.24
CA GLN A 98 -44.25 1.63 1.32
C GLN A 98 -43.41 2.70 2.02
N ARG A 99 -44.04 3.53 2.86
CA ARG A 99 -43.33 4.54 3.64
C ARG A 99 -42.33 3.91 4.61
N THR A 100 -42.69 2.84 5.31
CA THR A 100 -41.76 2.15 6.22
C THR A 100 -40.60 1.53 5.48
N GLU A 101 -40.85 0.87 4.36
CA GLU A 101 -39.80 0.29 3.51
C GLU A 101 -38.85 1.36 2.97
N ALA A 102 -39.37 2.50 2.52
CA ALA A 102 -38.54 3.62 2.08
C ALA A 102 -37.66 4.19 3.19
N TYR A 103 -38.14 4.21 4.45
CA TYR A 103 -37.32 4.63 5.59
C TYR A 103 -36.19 3.63 5.89
N GLU A 104 -36.47 2.33 5.81
CA GLU A 104 -35.45 1.28 6.00
C GLU A 104 -34.38 1.35 4.92
N GLN A 105 -34.78 1.49 3.65
CA GLN A 105 -33.85 1.67 2.53
C GLN A 105 -33.00 2.93 2.67
N LEU A 106 -33.60 4.04 3.14
CA LEU A 106 -32.87 5.29 3.38
C LEU A 106 -31.79 5.10 4.47
N GLU A 107 -32.11 4.40 5.55
CA GLU A 107 -31.17 4.18 6.64
C GLU A 107 -30.04 3.24 6.23
N GLU A 108 -30.34 2.19 5.46
CA GLU A 108 -29.32 1.34 4.84
C GLU A 108 -28.39 2.15 3.93
N LEU A 109 -28.94 3.04 3.11
CA LEU A 109 -28.14 3.87 2.20
C LEU A 109 -27.24 4.85 2.95
N LYS A 110 -27.71 5.45 4.04
CA LYS A 110 -26.86 6.27 4.92
C LYS A 110 -25.72 5.46 5.52
N GLY A 111 -25.99 4.22 5.94
CA GLY A 111 -24.97 3.30 6.46
C GLY A 111 -23.90 3.01 5.41
N LYS A 112 -24.32 2.71 4.17
CA LYS A 112 -23.40 2.50 3.04
C LYS A 112 -22.58 3.75 2.73
N TYR A 113 -23.20 4.94 2.78
CA TYR A 113 -22.51 6.21 2.54
C TYR A 113 -21.41 6.45 3.58
N ALA A 114 -21.71 6.30 4.89
CA ALA A 114 -20.73 6.47 5.95
C ALA A 114 -19.56 5.45 5.85
N ALA A 115 -19.86 4.21 5.47
CA ALA A 115 -18.84 3.20 5.22
C ALA A 115 -17.95 3.56 4.01
N LEU A 116 -18.52 4.18 2.98
CA LEU A 116 -17.75 4.63 1.82
C LEU A 116 -16.87 5.84 2.16
N GLU A 117 -17.39 6.79 2.93
CA GLU A 117 -16.64 7.97 3.40
C GLU A 117 -15.40 7.55 4.21
N THR A 118 -15.58 6.67 5.19
CA THR A 118 -14.46 6.11 5.98
C THR A 118 -13.47 5.31 5.11
N ARG A 119 -13.96 4.58 4.10
CA ARG A 119 -13.07 3.88 3.16
C ARG A 119 -12.24 4.86 2.33
N VAL A 120 -12.83 5.95 1.86
CA VAL A 120 -12.12 6.99 1.10
C VAL A 120 -11.04 7.65 1.96
N GLU A 121 -11.34 8.00 3.21
CA GLU A 121 -10.35 8.54 4.15
C GLU A 121 -9.18 7.56 4.35
N SER A 122 -9.47 6.27 4.56
CA SER A 122 -8.41 5.26 4.72
C SER A 122 -7.49 5.17 3.50
N LEU A 123 -8.05 5.25 2.29
CA LEU A 123 -7.28 5.19 1.04
C LEU A 123 -6.42 6.43 0.83
N ILE A 124 -6.91 7.61 1.26
CA ILE A 124 -6.13 8.84 1.23
C ILE A 124 -4.90 8.70 2.14
N SER A 125 -5.10 8.22 3.39
CA SER A 125 -3.99 8.01 4.32
C SER A 125 -3.00 6.94 3.83
N GLU A 126 -3.49 5.85 3.25
CA GLU A 126 -2.64 4.80 2.66
C GLU A 126 -1.78 5.34 1.51
N LYS A 127 -2.38 6.17 0.63
CA LYS A 127 -1.65 6.86 -0.45
C LYS A 127 -0.58 7.80 0.08
N GLU A 128 -0.87 8.57 1.13
CA GLU A 128 0.10 9.48 1.74
C GLU A 128 1.28 8.71 2.32
N HIS A 129 1.02 7.65 3.08
CA HIS A 129 2.07 6.77 3.61
C HIS A 129 2.93 6.17 2.50
N ALA A 130 2.32 5.67 1.43
CA ALA A 130 3.04 5.11 0.30
C ALA A 130 3.93 6.14 -0.39
N ASN A 131 3.49 7.40 -0.51
CA ASN A 131 4.31 8.48 -1.07
C ASN A 131 5.52 8.80 -0.19
N ASP A 132 5.34 8.85 1.13
CA ASP A 132 6.43 9.10 2.09
C ASP A 132 7.48 7.97 2.03
N GLU A 133 7.03 6.72 1.96
CA GLU A 133 7.90 5.57 1.81
C GLU A 133 8.69 5.61 0.48
N LEU A 134 8.01 5.96 -0.61
CA LEU A 134 8.65 6.13 -1.91
C LEU A 134 9.71 7.24 -1.87
N GLN A 135 9.42 8.36 -1.19
CA GLN A 135 10.38 9.45 -1.03
C GLN A 135 11.63 8.97 -0.27
N LYS A 136 11.46 8.26 0.85
CA LYS A 136 12.59 7.70 1.61
C LYS A 136 13.44 6.76 0.77
N LEU A 137 12.80 5.86 -0.01
CA LEU A 137 13.52 4.95 -0.90
C LEU A 137 14.29 5.70 -2.00
N ARG A 138 13.76 6.81 -2.52
CA ARG A 138 14.48 7.65 -3.49
C ARG A 138 15.70 8.31 -2.87
N GLU A 139 15.56 8.83 -1.65
CA GLU A 139 16.66 9.45 -0.90
C GLU A 139 17.76 8.43 -0.57
N GLU A 140 17.37 7.24 -0.11
CA GLU A 140 18.31 6.14 0.14
C GLU A 140 19.03 5.70 -1.15
N ASN A 141 18.30 5.56 -2.27
CA ASN A 141 18.91 5.21 -3.55
C ASN A 141 19.91 6.28 -4.02
N ALA A 142 19.59 7.56 -3.83
CA ALA A 142 20.49 8.66 -4.16
C ALA A 142 21.77 8.60 -3.32
N SER A 143 21.65 8.39 -2.01
CA SER A 143 22.78 8.23 -1.10
C SER A 143 23.66 7.02 -1.46
N LEU A 144 23.05 5.88 -1.81
CA LEU A 144 23.78 4.70 -2.28
C LEU A 144 24.55 4.94 -3.57
N ARG A 145 23.98 5.72 -4.51
CA ARG A 145 24.67 6.09 -5.75
C ARG A 145 25.87 7.01 -5.48
N GLU A 146 25.72 7.94 -4.55
CA GLU A 146 26.82 8.83 -4.14
C GLU A 146 27.94 8.03 -3.49
N MET A 147 27.63 7.17 -2.52
CA MET A 147 28.62 6.27 -1.90
C MET A 147 29.33 5.38 -2.94
N LEU A 148 28.59 4.86 -3.92
CA LEU A 148 29.19 4.05 -5.00
C LEU A 148 30.14 4.88 -5.87
N ALA A 149 29.79 6.13 -6.17
CA ALA A 149 30.65 7.03 -6.92
C ALA A 149 31.94 7.36 -6.15
N ASP A 150 31.84 7.62 -4.84
CA ASP A 150 32.97 7.89 -3.97
C ASP A 150 33.93 6.70 -3.92
N VAL A 151 33.41 5.48 -3.70
CA VAL A 151 34.22 4.25 -3.74
C VAL A 151 34.88 4.06 -5.10
N GLY A 152 34.16 4.35 -6.19
CA GLY A 152 34.71 4.31 -7.54
C GLY A 152 35.89 5.28 -7.73
N ASN A 153 35.75 6.51 -7.22
CA ASN A 153 36.79 7.54 -7.29
C ASN A 153 38.02 7.14 -6.45
N GLU A 154 37.81 6.63 -5.23
CA GLU A 154 38.88 6.13 -4.37
C GLU A 154 39.65 4.98 -5.01
N LEU A 155 38.95 4.06 -5.69
CA LEU A 155 39.57 2.95 -6.39
C LEU A 155 40.45 3.43 -7.57
N VAL A 156 39.99 4.43 -8.32
CA VAL A 156 40.77 5.05 -9.39
C VAL A 156 42.02 5.73 -8.82
N ALA A 157 41.87 6.50 -7.74
CA ALA A 157 42.99 7.15 -7.07
C ALA A 157 44.02 6.12 -6.56
N ALA A 158 43.57 5.05 -5.91
CA ALA A 158 44.43 3.97 -5.44
C ALA A 158 45.18 3.27 -6.59
N ARG A 159 44.51 3.03 -7.72
CA ARG A 159 45.13 2.47 -8.92
C ARG A 159 46.25 3.38 -9.45
N ASP A 160 46.02 4.68 -9.48
CA ASP A 160 47.00 5.62 -10.01
C ASP A 160 48.22 5.73 -9.09
N ILE A 161 48.02 5.70 -7.76
CA ILE A 161 49.10 5.62 -6.77
C ILE A 161 49.95 4.35 -6.98
N ILE A 162 49.33 3.18 -7.21
CA ILE A 162 50.06 1.93 -7.45
C ILE A 162 50.90 2.03 -8.72
N LYS A 163 50.34 2.54 -9.83
CA LYS A 163 51.09 2.73 -11.08
C LYS A 163 52.29 3.66 -10.90
N GLU A 164 52.13 4.74 -10.15
CA GLU A 164 53.22 5.67 -9.85
C GLU A 164 54.32 4.98 -9.02
N GLN A 165 53.95 4.18 -8.02
CA GLN A 165 54.90 3.40 -7.23
C GLN A 165 55.64 2.36 -8.08
N GLU A 166 54.95 1.66 -8.97
CA GLU A 166 55.55 0.69 -9.90
C GLU A 166 56.56 1.37 -10.82
N ALA A 167 56.21 2.54 -11.38
CA ALA A 167 57.13 3.32 -12.22
C ALA A 167 58.36 3.78 -11.45
N HIS A 168 58.19 4.27 -10.23
CA HIS A 168 59.29 4.69 -9.36
C HIS A 168 60.21 3.51 -8.97
N ASN A 169 59.65 2.33 -8.70
CA ASN A 169 60.44 1.14 -8.38
C ASN A 169 61.27 0.65 -9.59
N GLN A 170 60.73 0.74 -10.82
CA GLN A 170 61.49 0.42 -12.04
C GLN A 170 62.67 1.37 -12.28
N LEU A 171 62.54 2.65 -11.94
CA LEU A 171 63.64 3.61 -12.04
C LEU A 171 64.77 3.28 -11.06
N LYS A 172 64.44 2.93 -9.82
CA LYS A 172 65.45 2.55 -8.81
C LYS A 172 66.23 1.29 -9.18
N SER A 173 65.59 0.25 -9.72
CA SER A 173 66.31 -0.96 -10.15
C SER A 173 67.30 -0.68 -11.30
N ASN A 174 66.99 0.27 -12.19
CA ASN A 174 67.87 0.64 -13.31
C ASN A 174 69.12 1.43 -12.87
N ASP A 175 69.10 2.09 -11.72
CA ASP A 175 70.24 2.84 -11.19
C ASP A 175 71.19 1.94 -10.36
N GLU A 176 70.68 0.88 -9.72
CA GLU A 176 71.49 -0.11 -9.00
C GLU A 176 72.32 -1.00 -9.95
N ASP A 177 71.80 -1.35 -11.13
CA ASP A 177 72.56 -2.13 -12.13
C ASP A 177 73.72 -1.33 -12.74
N LYS A 178 73.61 0.01 -12.79
CA LYS A 178 74.69 0.89 -13.26
C LYS A 178 75.76 1.17 -12.21
N THR A 179 75.44 1.05 -10.92
CA THR A 179 76.39 1.30 -9.82
C THR A 179 77.04 0.03 -9.29
N GLY A 180 76.38 -1.14 -9.38
CA GLY A 180 76.96 -2.45 -9.05
C GLY A 180 77.98 -2.95 -10.08
N SER A 181 77.85 -2.58 -11.35
CA SER A 181 78.79 -2.99 -12.41
C SER A 181 80.20 -2.37 -12.28
N TYR A 182 80.33 -1.19 -11.64
CA TYR A 182 81.63 -0.54 -11.45
C TYR A 182 82.36 -0.97 -10.18
N GLN A 183 81.69 -1.62 -9.21
CA GLN A 183 82.36 -2.11 -8.00
C GLN A 183 82.77 -3.59 -8.06
N ILE A 184 82.14 -4.40 -8.92
CA ILE A 184 82.50 -5.83 -9.05
C ILE A 184 83.73 -6.03 -9.94
N SER A 185 84.04 -5.07 -10.82
CA SER A 185 85.19 -5.17 -11.73
C SER A 185 86.56 -4.84 -11.09
N GLU A 186 86.60 -4.45 -9.80
CA GLU A 186 87.84 -4.05 -9.12
C GLU A 186 88.29 -5.03 -8.03
N ILE A 187 87.63 -6.19 -7.86
CA ILE A 187 87.96 -7.19 -6.82
C ILE A 187 88.32 -8.57 -7.41
N ILE A 188 88.35 -8.74 -8.73
CA ILE A 188 88.73 -10.01 -9.38
C ILE A 188 90.14 -9.88 -9.95
N ASP A 189 91.13 -9.69 -9.08
CA ASP A 189 92.56 -9.91 -9.40
C ASP A 189 93.38 -10.25 -8.14
N GLN A 190 92.76 -10.89 -7.14
CA GLN A 190 93.50 -11.58 -6.08
C GLN A 190 92.91 -12.97 -5.85
N GLU A 191 93.54 -13.90 -6.54
CA GLU A 191 93.34 -15.33 -6.46
C GLU A 191 93.92 -15.88 -5.13
N GLN A 192 93.29 -16.97 -4.66
CA GLN A 192 93.77 -17.99 -3.71
C GLN A 192 93.49 -17.79 -2.21
N MET A 193 92.52 -18.56 -1.69
CA MET A 193 92.75 -19.61 -0.67
C MET A 193 91.43 -20.25 -0.19
N THR A 194 91.36 -21.58 -0.33
CA THR A 194 90.60 -22.58 0.46
C THR A 194 89.06 -22.69 0.38
N PRO A 195 88.50 -23.91 0.24
CA PRO A 195 87.07 -24.16 0.38
C PRO A 195 86.72 -24.56 1.82
N VAL A 196 85.73 -23.88 2.42
CA VAL A 196 85.15 -24.22 3.74
C VAL A 196 83.62 -24.26 3.60
N PRO A 197 82.92 -25.22 4.25
CA PRO A 197 81.72 -25.81 3.71
C PRO A 197 80.43 -25.08 4.05
N VAL A 198 79.44 -25.35 3.20
CA VAL A 198 78.03 -24.99 3.29
C VAL A 198 77.44 -25.40 4.64
N SER A 199 77.03 -24.43 5.45
CA SER A 199 76.12 -24.63 6.58
C SER A 199 74.79 -23.95 6.27
N GLN A 200 73.75 -24.78 6.25
CA GLN A 200 72.32 -24.48 6.27
C GLN A 200 71.98 -23.17 6.99
N ILE A 201 71.26 -22.30 6.29
CA ILE A 201 70.45 -21.28 6.94
C ILE A 201 69.01 -21.48 6.44
N ASP A 202 68.24 -22.18 7.26
CA ASP A 202 66.79 -22.25 7.19
C ASP A 202 66.19 -20.87 7.46
N PHE A 203 65.84 -20.12 6.40
CA PHE A 203 64.87 -19.05 6.52
C PHE A 203 63.45 -19.62 6.43
N ARG A 204 63.08 -20.20 7.56
CA ARG A 204 61.73 -20.33 8.12
C ARG A 204 60.69 -19.46 7.40
N SER A 205 59.88 -20.13 6.58
CA SER A 205 58.66 -19.62 5.97
C SER A 205 57.70 -19.07 7.02
N HIS A 206 57.58 -17.74 7.10
CA HIS A 206 56.43 -17.08 7.72
C HIS A 206 55.54 -16.49 6.63
N TYR A 207 54.98 -17.38 5.82
CA TYR A 207 53.85 -17.04 4.95
C TYR A 207 52.55 -17.48 5.63
N LEU A 208 51.59 -16.55 5.66
CA LEU A 208 50.16 -16.82 5.63
C LEU A 208 49.57 -17.59 6.82
N SER A 209 49.36 -16.89 7.93
CA SER A 209 48.35 -17.29 8.91
C SER A 209 47.71 -16.05 9.51
N HIS A 210 46.75 -15.45 8.80
CA HIS A 210 45.58 -14.74 9.36
C HIS A 210 44.63 -14.29 8.21
N LYS A 211 44.15 -15.22 7.38
CA LYS A 211 42.97 -15.00 6.50
C LYS A 211 42.24 -16.33 6.24
N LYS A 212 41.81 -17.02 7.29
CA LYS A 212 40.78 -18.05 7.19
C LYS A 212 40.01 -18.01 8.50
N SER A 213 38.83 -17.38 8.47
CA SER A 213 37.69 -17.70 9.35
C SER A 213 36.44 -16.83 9.12
N GLN A 214 36.44 -15.80 8.25
CA GLN A 214 35.25 -14.94 8.05
C GLN A 214 34.49 -15.12 6.72
N SER A 215 34.90 -16.03 5.83
CA SER A 215 34.28 -16.20 4.51
C SER A 215 33.41 -17.46 4.33
N ARG A 216 33.02 -18.13 5.43
CA ARG A 216 32.04 -19.24 5.39
C ARG A 216 30.71 -18.90 6.07
N GLN A 217 30.44 -17.60 6.23
CA GLN A 217 29.16 -17.06 6.68
C GLN A 217 28.68 -15.96 5.72
N ILE A 218 29.07 -16.02 4.46
CA ILE A 218 28.27 -15.44 3.37
C ILE A 218 27.29 -16.58 3.01
N GLU A 219 26.40 -16.87 3.96
CA GLU A 219 24.97 -16.60 3.84
C GLU A 219 24.41 -17.37 2.65
N GLU A 220 24.05 -18.61 2.92
CA GLU A 220 23.13 -19.45 2.13
C GLU A 220 21.92 -18.60 1.66
N ASP A 221 21.47 -17.65 2.50
CA ASP A 221 20.40 -16.69 2.26
C ASP A 221 20.67 -15.63 1.16
N VAL A 222 21.92 -15.28 0.86
CA VAL A 222 22.25 -14.27 -0.18
C VAL A 222 22.21 -14.89 -1.57
N ILE A 223 22.61 -16.16 -1.68
CA ILE A 223 22.50 -16.94 -2.92
C ILE A 223 21.02 -17.14 -3.27
N ASP A 224 20.16 -17.35 -2.27
CA ASP A 224 18.72 -17.51 -2.45
C ASP A 224 18.04 -16.23 -2.95
N ARG A 225 18.44 -15.03 -2.49
CA ARG A 225 17.82 -13.77 -2.94
C ARG A 225 18.15 -13.41 -4.38
N GLU A 226 19.42 -13.53 -4.79
CA GLU A 226 19.81 -13.22 -6.18
C GLU A 226 19.25 -14.26 -7.16
N TYR A 227 19.22 -15.54 -6.75
CA TYR A 227 18.59 -16.61 -7.51
C TYR A 227 17.08 -16.39 -7.67
N LEU A 228 16.38 -16.08 -6.57
CA LEU A 228 14.96 -15.76 -6.58
C LEU A 228 14.65 -14.53 -7.45
N ARG A 229 15.47 -13.48 -7.36
CA ARG A 229 15.37 -12.28 -8.19
C ARG A 229 15.47 -12.61 -9.67
N ASN A 230 16.42 -13.46 -10.06
CA ASN A 230 16.61 -13.86 -11.45
C ASN A 230 15.46 -14.73 -11.97
N ILE A 231 14.92 -15.65 -11.15
CA ILE A 231 13.74 -16.44 -11.53
C ILE A 231 12.52 -15.52 -11.71
N LEU A 232 12.31 -14.56 -10.81
CA LEU A 232 11.21 -13.61 -10.90
C LEU A 232 11.33 -12.73 -12.16
N LEU A 233 12.51 -12.21 -12.47
CA LEU A 233 12.76 -11.47 -13.71
C LEU A 233 12.42 -12.32 -14.94
N GLN A 234 12.86 -13.58 -14.96
CA GLN A 234 12.59 -14.49 -16.06
C GLN A 234 11.09 -14.79 -16.21
N TYR A 235 10.36 -14.90 -15.10
CA TYR A 235 8.90 -15.08 -15.06
C TYR A 235 8.15 -13.86 -15.61
N PHE A 236 8.59 -12.65 -15.26
CA PHE A 236 7.94 -11.42 -15.73
C PHE A 236 8.23 -11.13 -17.21
N GLU A 237 9.46 -11.35 -17.67
CA GLU A 237 9.88 -11.08 -19.05
C GLU A 237 9.36 -12.11 -20.06
N ASN A 238 9.24 -13.39 -19.70
CA ASN A 238 8.87 -14.46 -20.64
C ASN A 238 7.43 -14.92 -20.48
N ARG A 239 6.47 -14.14 -21.02
CA ARG A 239 5.03 -14.48 -20.97
C ARG A 239 4.69 -15.89 -21.47
N GLU A 240 5.38 -16.36 -22.51
CA GLU A 240 5.14 -17.68 -23.12
C GLU A 240 5.62 -18.86 -22.27
N ARG A 241 6.55 -18.63 -21.32
CA ARG A 241 7.13 -19.68 -20.47
C ARG A 241 6.69 -19.59 -19.01
N ARG A 242 5.75 -18.70 -18.68
CA ARG A 242 5.28 -18.47 -17.31
C ARG A 242 4.83 -19.74 -16.62
N GLU A 243 4.04 -20.58 -17.29
CA GLU A 243 3.53 -21.83 -16.70
C GLU A 243 4.65 -22.84 -16.38
N GLN A 244 5.77 -22.80 -17.10
CA GLN A 244 6.92 -23.68 -16.84
C GLN A 244 7.80 -23.16 -15.69
N ILE A 245 7.80 -21.84 -15.48
CA ILE A 245 8.61 -21.16 -14.47
C ILE A 245 7.83 -21.03 -13.14
N LEU A 246 6.49 -21.02 -13.19
CA LEU A 246 5.61 -20.86 -12.03
C LEU A 246 5.86 -21.88 -10.91
N PRO A 247 6.08 -23.19 -11.17
CA PRO A 247 6.41 -24.15 -10.11
C PRO A 247 7.73 -23.82 -9.42
N ILE A 248 8.71 -23.31 -10.16
CA ILE A 248 10.03 -22.94 -9.64
C ILE A 248 9.91 -21.70 -8.75
N VAL A 249 9.17 -20.68 -9.20
CA VAL A 249 8.85 -19.47 -8.42
C VAL A 249 8.11 -19.83 -7.13
N SER A 250 7.16 -20.76 -7.23
CA SER A 250 6.31 -21.16 -6.09
C SER A 250 7.11 -21.88 -5.02
N VAL A 251 8.01 -22.78 -5.41
CA VAL A 251 8.93 -23.45 -4.47
C VAL A 251 9.92 -22.46 -3.86
N ALA A 252 10.47 -21.54 -4.66
CA ALA A 252 11.44 -20.55 -4.19
C ALA A 252 10.83 -19.51 -3.23
N LEU A 253 9.54 -19.21 -3.36
CA LEU A 253 8.80 -18.29 -2.48
C LEU A 253 8.05 -18.99 -1.34
N GLY A 254 8.05 -20.33 -1.31
CA GLY A 254 7.26 -21.10 -0.35
C GLY A 254 5.74 -20.89 -0.52
N PHE A 255 5.27 -20.69 -1.76
CA PHE A 255 3.85 -20.47 -2.03
C PHE A 255 3.06 -21.76 -2.00
N ASP A 256 2.04 -21.76 -1.14
CA ASP A 256 0.99 -22.77 -1.15
C ASP A 256 0.08 -22.57 -2.37
N GLU A 257 -0.64 -23.62 -2.77
CA GLU A 257 -1.43 -23.68 -4.02
C GLU A 257 -2.44 -22.52 -4.17
N ILE A 258 -2.98 -22.04 -3.05
CA ILE A 258 -3.87 -20.87 -2.98
C ILE A 258 -3.11 -19.56 -3.28
N GLN A 259 -1.89 -19.43 -2.77
CA GLN A 259 -1.03 -18.27 -3.04
C GLN A 259 -0.55 -18.25 -4.49
N GLN A 260 -0.34 -19.43 -5.10
CA GLN A 260 -0.02 -19.55 -6.52
C GLN A 260 -1.16 -19.04 -7.40
N GLN A 261 -2.42 -19.39 -7.09
CA GLN A 261 -3.59 -18.87 -7.81
C GLN A 261 -3.71 -17.36 -7.67
N LEU A 262 -3.63 -16.83 -6.45
CA LEU A 262 -3.66 -15.39 -6.20
C LEU A 262 -2.54 -14.62 -6.92
N PHE A 263 -1.33 -15.19 -6.94
CA PHE A 263 -0.19 -14.59 -7.63
C PHE A 263 -0.38 -14.58 -9.15
N THR A 264 -0.98 -15.62 -9.71
CA THR A 264 -1.25 -15.73 -11.14
C THR A 264 -2.39 -14.78 -11.57
N ASP A 265 -3.44 -14.68 -10.77
CA ASP A 265 -4.60 -13.81 -11.00
C ASP A 265 -4.25 -12.32 -10.88
N TYR A 266 -3.27 -11.96 -10.05
CA TYR A 266 -2.82 -10.57 -9.88
C TYR A 266 -1.95 -10.08 -11.06
N ILE A 267 -1.28 -11.00 -11.77
CA ILE A 267 -0.28 -10.68 -12.81
C ILE A 267 -0.87 -10.72 -14.23
N ASN A 268 -2.03 -11.34 -14.42
CA ASN A 268 -2.76 -11.41 -15.70
C ASN A 268 -3.81 -10.30 -15.81
#